data_AF-A0A6P2AZV6-F1
#
_entry.id   AF-A0A6P2AZV6-F1
#
_cell.length_a   1.000
_cell.length_b   1.000
_cell.length_c   1.000
_cell.angle_alpha   90.00
_cell.angle_beta   90.00
_cell.angle_gamma   90.00
#
_symmetry.space_group_name_H-M   'P 1'
#
loop_
_entity.id
_entity.type
_entity.pdbx_description
1 polymer ?
#
loop_
_entity_poly.entity_id
_entity_poly.type
_entity_poly.pdbx_seq_one_letter_code
_entity_poly.pdbx_strand_id
1 'polypeptide(L)'
;MIKKFFDLVLQYRVALFALVLVGLPALIIAVAIMRVQSTESVETITAHWTISGHADFTSRSFTFWDDNDPPMVPADCAACHSLHGMLDFVGERGTAAGSVSADMPIGSVVSCAACHNDAVHQMQMVTFPSSAVVEARGSEASCLMCHQGTESADSVDQAIGGLDDDVVYDELGFINVHYHVSAATMMGTTARGGYEYPMAVYEGRFEHTPDFQTCSSCHDAHNLRVEPLQCSTCHSNVVTYEDLRDIRDDRTDYDGDGDTRKGIALEIDTFHDILYEAIRTYADEVLDAPIVYSSQRFPYFFNDVSEGGEIDPADLNFGNRYTTWSPRLVRVAYNYHFVQKDPGAYAHNPRYTLQLLYDSISDINQSVPVEMAALTRP
;
A
#
# COMPACT_ATOMS: atom_id res chain seq x y z
N MET A 1 -4.33 -73.33 10.66
CA MET A 1 -4.24 -71.99 11.30
C MET A 1 -3.51 -70.99 10.40
N ILE A 2 -2.36 -71.36 9.83
CA ILE A 2 -1.53 -70.49 8.95
C ILE A 2 -2.25 -70.03 7.67
N LYS A 3 -3.00 -70.92 6.98
CA LYS A 3 -3.72 -70.56 5.75
C LYS A 3 -4.78 -69.47 5.96
N LYS A 4 -5.58 -69.57 7.04
CA LYS A 4 -6.57 -68.54 7.42
C LYS A 4 -5.93 -67.19 7.74
N PHE A 5 -4.72 -67.18 8.30
CA PHE A 5 -3.98 -65.95 8.57
C PHE A 5 -3.48 -65.29 7.28
N PHE A 6 -2.95 -66.07 6.33
CA PHE A 6 -2.54 -65.55 5.02
C PHE A 6 -3.71 -65.01 4.21
N ASP A 7 -4.86 -65.70 4.21
CA ASP A 7 -6.06 -65.25 3.52
C ASP A 7 -6.59 -63.92 4.11
N LEU A 8 -6.52 -63.75 5.43
CA LEU A 8 -6.92 -62.51 6.11
C LEU A 8 -5.98 -61.34 5.79
N VAL A 9 -4.66 -61.57 5.77
CA VAL A 9 -3.67 -60.54 5.42
C VAL A 9 -3.80 -60.13 3.96
N LEU A 10 -4.07 -61.08 3.05
CA LEU A 10 -4.30 -60.79 1.64
C LEU A 10 -5.59 -59.98 1.43
N GLN A 11 -6.67 -60.33 2.13
CA GLN A 11 -7.92 -59.55 2.11
C GLN A 11 -7.72 -58.11 2.60
N TYR A 12 -6.97 -57.91 3.69
CA TYR A 12 -6.65 -56.57 4.19
C TYR A 12 -5.81 -55.77 3.20
N ARG A 13 -4.82 -56.38 2.55
CA ARG A 13 -3.99 -55.72 1.54
C ARG A 13 -4.77 -55.33 0.30
N VAL A 14 -5.67 -56.20 -0.18
CA VAL A 14 -6.55 -55.91 -1.32
C VAL A 14 -7.55 -54.80 -0.97
N ALA A 15 -8.12 -54.82 0.24
CA ALA A 15 -9.01 -53.76 0.71
C ALA A 15 -8.28 -52.41 0.83
N LEU A 16 -7.08 -52.39 1.41
CA LEU A 16 -6.25 -51.19 1.52
C LEU A 16 -5.86 -50.66 0.13
N PHE A 17 -5.50 -51.54 -0.80
CA PHE A 17 -5.13 -51.19 -2.16
C PHE A 17 -6.32 -50.63 -2.96
N ALA A 18 -7.52 -51.20 -2.80
CA ALA A 18 -8.74 -50.67 -3.40
C ALA A 18 -9.13 -49.30 -2.80
N LEU A 19 -8.94 -49.11 -1.50
CA LEU A 19 -9.22 -47.84 -0.81
C LEU A 19 -8.26 -46.73 -1.28
N VAL A 20 -6.99 -47.06 -1.54
CA VAL A 20 -6.01 -46.12 -2.10
C VAL A 20 -6.22 -45.87 -3.59
N LEU A 21 -6.48 -46.90 -4.41
CA LEU A 21 -6.65 -46.74 -5.85
C LEU A 21 -7.99 -46.13 -6.28
N VAL A 22 -9.04 -46.28 -5.48
CA VAL A 22 -10.38 -45.77 -5.82
C VAL A 22 -10.80 -44.64 -4.89
N GLY A 23 -10.53 -44.77 -3.59
CA GLY A 23 -10.91 -43.76 -2.60
C GLY A 23 -10.09 -42.47 -2.71
N LEU A 24 -8.79 -42.57 -2.97
CA LEU A 24 -7.93 -41.38 -3.11
C LEU A 24 -8.28 -40.56 -4.37
N PRO A 25 -8.42 -41.16 -5.58
CA PRO A 25 -8.83 -40.41 -6.75
C PRO A 25 -10.25 -39.87 -6.65
N ALA A 26 -11.19 -40.62 -6.04
CA ALA A 26 -12.54 -40.12 -5.81
C ALA A 26 -12.57 -38.92 -4.85
N LEU A 27 -11.73 -38.93 -3.81
CA LEU A 27 -11.56 -37.79 -2.90
C LEU A 27 -10.91 -36.60 -3.61
N ILE A 28 -9.88 -36.82 -4.42
CA ILE A 28 -9.23 -35.78 -5.23
C ILE A 28 -10.22 -35.17 -6.22
N ILE A 29 -11.03 -35.99 -6.89
CA ILE A 29 -12.08 -35.54 -7.82
C ILE A 29 -13.17 -34.79 -7.05
N ALA A 30 -13.59 -35.25 -5.88
CA ALA A 30 -14.58 -34.57 -5.05
C ALA A 30 -14.08 -33.20 -4.57
N VAL A 31 -12.82 -33.11 -4.13
CA VAL A 31 -12.16 -31.86 -3.75
C VAL A 31 -12.00 -30.93 -4.96
N ALA A 32 -11.67 -31.47 -6.13
CA ALA A 32 -11.59 -30.70 -7.38
C ALA A 32 -12.98 -30.17 -7.80
N ILE A 33 -14.04 -30.97 -7.71
CA ILE A 33 -15.42 -30.55 -8.01
C ILE A 33 -15.89 -29.49 -7.00
N MET A 34 -15.58 -29.66 -5.71
CA MET A 34 -15.90 -28.65 -4.68
C MET A 34 -15.17 -27.32 -4.92
N ARG A 35 -13.90 -27.36 -5.36
CA ARG A 35 -13.15 -26.16 -5.76
C ARG A 35 -13.68 -25.50 -7.02
N VAL A 36 -14.24 -26.27 -7.96
CA VAL A 36 -14.86 -25.73 -9.20
C VAL A 36 -16.25 -25.15 -8.91
N GLN A 37 -16.95 -25.59 -7.86
CA GLN A 37 -18.29 -25.12 -7.49
C GLN A 37 -18.31 -23.93 -6.52
N SER A 38 -17.17 -23.47 -5.99
CA SER A 38 -17.14 -22.35 -5.04
C SER A 38 -17.14 -20.97 -5.73
N THR A 39 -18.07 -20.72 -6.64
CA THR A 39 -18.45 -19.34 -6.92
C THR A 39 -19.26 -18.87 -5.72
N GLU A 40 -18.75 -17.88 -4.99
CA GLU A 40 -19.51 -17.25 -3.90
C GLU A 40 -20.91 -16.86 -4.39
N SER A 41 -21.92 -17.05 -3.54
CA SER A 41 -23.28 -16.64 -3.91
C SER A 41 -23.37 -15.11 -3.95
N VAL A 42 -24.34 -14.59 -4.71
CA VAL A 42 -24.59 -13.14 -4.78
C VAL A 42 -24.88 -12.58 -3.39
N GLU A 43 -25.57 -13.34 -2.54
CA GLU A 43 -25.84 -12.96 -1.15
C GLU A 43 -24.55 -12.82 -0.33
N THR A 44 -23.59 -13.74 -0.48
CA THR A 44 -22.28 -13.65 0.17
C THR A 44 -21.50 -12.45 -0.33
N ILE A 45 -21.40 -12.26 -1.66
CA ILE A 45 -20.72 -11.11 -2.27
C ILE A 45 -21.33 -9.80 -1.78
N THR A 46 -22.66 -9.73 -1.71
CA THR A 46 -23.36 -8.53 -1.20
C THR A 46 -23.04 -8.29 0.27
N ALA A 47 -23.03 -9.34 1.10
CA ALA A 47 -22.67 -9.21 2.51
C ALA A 47 -21.21 -8.76 2.69
N HIS A 48 -20.28 -9.28 1.90
CA HIS A 48 -18.89 -8.82 1.84
C HIS A 48 -18.81 -7.35 1.46
N TRP A 49 -19.55 -6.93 0.42
CA TRP A 49 -19.56 -5.55 -0.03
C TRP A 49 -20.04 -4.58 1.05
N THR A 50 -21.07 -4.94 1.82
CA THR A 50 -21.61 -4.05 2.87
C THR A 50 -20.63 -3.69 3.98
N ILE A 51 -19.55 -4.46 4.15
CA ILE A 51 -18.50 -4.19 5.15
C ILE A 51 -17.20 -3.66 4.52
N SER A 52 -17.19 -3.47 3.19
CA SER A 52 -16.04 -2.96 2.46
C SER A 52 -15.88 -1.46 2.67
N GLY A 53 -14.64 -1.00 2.82
CA GLY A 53 -14.33 0.44 2.83
C GLY A 53 -14.73 1.14 1.53
N HIS A 54 -14.77 0.42 0.41
CA HIS A 54 -15.25 0.94 -0.88
C HIS A 54 -16.75 1.23 -0.90
N ALA A 55 -17.54 0.57 -0.03
CA ALA A 55 -18.98 0.75 0.05
C ALA A 55 -19.40 1.75 1.16
N ASP A 56 -18.45 2.28 1.92
CA ASP A 56 -18.73 3.14 3.07
C ASP A 56 -19.13 4.56 2.61
N PHE A 57 -20.42 4.74 2.35
CA PHE A 57 -21.02 6.03 1.98
C PHE A 57 -20.90 7.12 3.07
N THR A 58 -20.46 6.78 4.28
CA THR A 58 -20.22 7.75 5.36
C THR A 58 -18.78 8.21 5.42
N SER A 59 -17.86 7.50 4.75
CA SER A 59 -16.45 7.83 4.72
C SER A 59 -16.22 9.21 4.12
N ARG A 60 -15.30 9.96 4.74
CA ARG A 60 -14.84 11.26 4.21
C ARG A 60 -14.26 11.14 2.81
N SER A 61 -13.79 9.96 2.40
CA SER A 61 -13.38 9.71 1.02
C SER A 61 -14.50 10.00 0.02
N PHE A 62 -15.78 9.86 0.39
CA PHE A 62 -16.90 10.11 -0.53
C PHE A 62 -17.72 11.34 -0.15
N THR A 63 -17.70 11.75 1.12
CA THR A 63 -18.51 12.86 1.66
C THR A 63 -17.76 14.19 1.75
N PHE A 64 -16.47 14.25 1.38
CA PHE A 64 -15.65 15.46 1.53
C PHE A 64 -16.27 16.72 0.90
N TRP A 65 -16.98 16.56 -0.22
CA TRP A 65 -17.54 17.66 -1.00
C TRP A 65 -19.04 17.89 -0.75
N ASP A 66 -19.66 17.18 0.21
CA ASP A 66 -21.10 17.27 0.45
C ASP A 66 -21.55 18.68 0.88
N ASP A 67 -20.69 19.41 1.57
CA ASP A 67 -20.95 20.77 2.05
C ASP A 67 -20.50 21.87 1.07
N ASN A 68 -20.03 21.51 -0.13
CA ASN A 68 -19.64 22.49 -1.16
C ASN A 68 -20.86 23.10 -1.86
N ASP A 69 -20.66 24.26 -2.51
CA ASP A 69 -21.68 24.93 -3.35
C ASP A 69 -21.14 25.16 -4.78
N PRO A 70 -21.57 24.37 -5.79
CA PRO A 70 -22.48 23.23 -5.68
C PRO A 70 -21.82 21.98 -5.04
N PRO A 71 -22.62 21.06 -4.45
CA PRO A 71 -22.11 19.84 -3.83
C PRO A 71 -21.75 18.81 -4.91
N MET A 72 -20.51 18.88 -5.39
CA MET A 72 -19.99 18.07 -6.50
C MET A 72 -18.59 17.56 -6.17
N VAL A 73 -18.30 16.34 -6.60
CA VAL A 73 -16.94 15.79 -6.59
C VAL A 73 -16.19 16.39 -7.79
N PRO A 74 -15.09 17.14 -7.57
CA PRO A 74 -14.31 17.73 -8.64
C PRO A 74 -13.79 16.69 -9.63
N ALA A 75 -13.69 17.06 -10.91
CA ALA A 75 -13.26 16.15 -11.98
C ALA A 75 -11.92 15.44 -11.68
N ASP A 76 -10.94 16.15 -11.14
CA ASP A 76 -9.61 15.62 -10.77
C ASP A 76 -9.64 14.62 -9.60
N CYS A 77 -10.71 14.63 -8.79
CA CYS A 77 -10.91 13.71 -7.68
C CYS A 77 -11.86 12.56 -8.03
N ALA A 78 -12.75 12.77 -9.00
CA ALA A 78 -13.91 11.92 -9.22
C ALA A 78 -13.56 10.51 -9.71
N ALA A 79 -12.40 10.29 -10.34
CA ALA A 79 -11.99 8.96 -10.82
C ALA A 79 -11.97 7.91 -9.68
N CYS A 80 -11.44 8.29 -8.51
CA CYS A 80 -11.32 7.41 -7.35
C CYS A 80 -12.46 7.59 -6.33
N HIS A 81 -13.10 8.76 -6.34
CA HIS A 81 -14.06 9.18 -5.30
C HIS A 81 -15.52 9.20 -5.78
N SER A 82 -15.82 8.71 -6.99
CA SER A 82 -17.18 8.61 -7.51
C SER A 82 -17.32 7.45 -8.49
N LEU A 83 -18.44 6.72 -8.42
CA LEU A 83 -18.79 5.74 -9.46
C LEU A 83 -18.87 6.41 -10.83
N HIS A 84 -19.49 7.59 -10.88
CA HIS A 84 -19.71 8.29 -12.15
C HIS A 84 -18.39 8.80 -12.73
N GLY A 85 -17.48 9.25 -11.87
CA GLY A 85 -16.13 9.63 -12.28
C GLY A 85 -15.34 8.45 -12.79
N MET A 86 -15.38 7.30 -12.10
CA MET A 86 -14.72 6.08 -12.59
C MET A 86 -15.24 5.64 -13.97
N LEU A 87 -16.56 5.59 -14.17
CA LEU A 87 -17.15 5.22 -15.45
C LEU A 87 -16.79 6.20 -16.58
N ASP A 88 -16.64 7.49 -16.25
CA ASP A 88 -16.18 8.50 -17.19
C ASP A 88 -14.69 8.33 -17.52
N PHE A 89 -13.87 8.09 -16.50
CA PHE A 89 -12.43 7.86 -16.62
C PHE A 89 -12.11 6.67 -17.51
N VAL A 90 -12.87 5.58 -17.42
CA VAL A 90 -12.64 4.40 -18.27
C VAL A 90 -13.32 4.49 -19.64
N GLY A 91 -14.08 5.55 -19.91
CA GLY A 91 -14.74 5.77 -21.20
C GLY A 91 -16.08 5.05 -21.39
N GLU A 92 -16.62 4.41 -20.34
CA GLU A 92 -17.93 3.73 -20.37
C GLU A 92 -19.10 4.69 -20.64
N ARG A 93 -18.89 6.00 -20.45
CA ARG A 93 -19.86 7.04 -20.75
C ARG A 93 -19.78 7.60 -22.18
N GLY A 94 -18.96 6.97 -23.05
CA GLY A 94 -18.66 7.48 -24.38
C GLY A 94 -17.65 8.63 -24.37
N THR A 95 -16.92 8.79 -23.28
CA THR A 95 -15.87 9.78 -23.06
C THR A 95 -14.49 9.23 -23.43
N ALA A 96 -13.52 10.13 -23.58
CA ALA A 96 -12.13 9.73 -23.77
C ALA A 96 -11.60 9.11 -22.47
N ALA A 97 -11.04 7.90 -22.55
CA ALA A 97 -10.45 7.23 -21.41
C ALA A 97 -9.20 7.97 -20.89
N GLY A 98 -8.93 7.84 -19.58
CA GLY A 98 -7.77 8.43 -18.91
C GLY A 98 -8.02 9.80 -18.28
N SER A 99 -9.24 10.32 -18.32
CA SER A 99 -9.60 11.58 -17.67
C SER A 99 -11.09 11.63 -17.35
N VAL A 100 -11.46 12.37 -16.29
CA VAL A 100 -12.84 12.71 -16.02
C VAL A 100 -13.15 14.06 -16.66
N SER A 101 -14.23 14.12 -17.43
CA SER A 101 -14.57 15.25 -18.30
C SER A 101 -15.26 16.42 -17.58
N ALA A 102 -15.83 16.19 -16.40
CA ALA A 102 -16.53 17.20 -15.60
C ALA A 102 -16.69 16.75 -14.14
N ASP A 103 -17.05 17.70 -13.27
CA ASP A 103 -17.41 17.41 -11.89
C ASP A 103 -18.59 16.42 -11.82
N MET A 104 -18.55 15.52 -10.86
CA MET A 104 -19.50 14.43 -10.71
C MET A 104 -20.45 14.67 -9.53
N PRO A 105 -21.73 14.22 -9.62
CA PRO A 105 -22.64 14.29 -8.49
C PRO A 105 -22.10 13.54 -7.27
N ILE A 106 -22.30 14.11 -6.08
CA ILE A 106 -22.10 13.42 -4.80
C ILE A 106 -23.07 12.25 -4.62
N GLY A 107 -22.91 11.49 -3.53
CA GLY A 107 -23.82 10.41 -3.15
C GLY A 107 -23.56 9.08 -3.85
N SER A 108 -22.42 8.93 -4.50
CA SER A 108 -21.93 7.65 -5.05
C SER A 108 -20.63 7.25 -4.37
N VAL A 109 -20.39 5.95 -4.29
CA VAL A 109 -19.15 5.34 -3.81
C VAL A 109 -18.54 4.46 -4.89
N VAL A 110 -17.38 3.85 -4.64
CA VAL A 110 -16.92 2.72 -5.47
C VAL A 110 -18.00 1.63 -5.40
N SER A 111 -18.46 1.12 -6.55
CA SER A 111 -19.53 0.13 -6.62
C SER A 111 -19.18 -0.99 -7.60
N CYS A 112 -20.04 -2.00 -7.75
CA CYS A 112 -19.80 -3.15 -8.63
C CYS A 112 -19.39 -2.72 -10.05
N ALA A 113 -20.06 -1.71 -10.61
CA ALA A 113 -19.79 -1.24 -11.97
C ALA A 113 -18.48 -0.45 -12.12
N ALA A 114 -17.83 -0.05 -11.01
CA ALA A 114 -16.49 0.54 -11.06
C ALA A 114 -15.43 -0.48 -11.51
N CYS A 115 -15.64 -1.77 -11.23
CA CYS A 115 -14.72 -2.85 -11.59
C CYS A 115 -15.29 -3.81 -12.66
N HIS A 116 -16.61 -3.98 -12.69
CA HIS A 116 -17.30 -4.91 -13.61
C HIS A 116 -17.96 -4.16 -14.77
N ASN A 117 -17.15 -3.84 -15.77
CA ASN A 117 -17.58 -3.30 -17.06
C ASN A 117 -16.57 -3.69 -18.16
N ASP A 118 -16.95 -3.50 -19.42
CA ASP A 118 -16.14 -3.95 -20.55
C ASP A 118 -14.81 -3.18 -20.65
N ALA A 119 -14.81 -1.87 -20.40
CA ALA A 119 -13.61 -1.04 -20.45
C ALA A 119 -12.57 -1.44 -19.39
N VAL A 120 -12.98 -1.66 -18.14
CA VAL A 120 -12.09 -2.08 -17.05
C VAL A 120 -11.52 -3.47 -17.31
N HIS A 121 -12.35 -4.41 -17.78
CA HIS A 121 -11.86 -5.75 -18.12
C HIS A 121 -10.88 -5.76 -19.31
N GLN A 122 -10.90 -4.72 -20.14
CA GLN A 122 -9.96 -4.53 -21.25
C GLN A 122 -8.74 -3.67 -20.87
N MET A 123 -8.71 -3.11 -19.66
CA MET A 123 -7.62 -2.26 -19.21
C MET A 123 -6.37 -3.09 -18.92
N GLN A 124 -5.32 -2.88 -19.73
CA GLN A 124 -4.05 -3.61 -19.63
C GLN A 124 -2.90 -2.76 -19.13
N MET A 125 -2.99 -1.43 -19.27
CA MET A 125 -1.91 -0.51 -18.94
C MET A 125 -2.44 0.57 -17.99
N VAL A 126 -1.64 0.89 -16.97
CA VAL A 126 -1.92 1.97 -16.01
C VAL A 126 -0.76 2.95 -16.04
N THR A 127 -1.08 4.25 -16.15
CA THR A 127 -0.08 5.32 -16.10
C THR A 127 -0.02 5.88 -14.69
N PHE A 128 1.13 5.74 -14.04
CA PHE A 128 1.40 6.25 -12.70
C PHE A 128 1.74 7.75 -12.75
N PRO A 129 1.71 8.46 -11.60
CA PRO A 129 2.06 9.89 -11.54
C PRO A 129 3.46 10.24 -12.09
N SER A 130 4.42 9.31 -12.02
CA SER A 130 5.76 9.43 -12.63
C SER A 130 5.77 9.33 -14.15
N SER A 131 4.60 9.26 -14.80
CA SER A 131 4.42 8.90 -16.20
C SER A 131 4.86 7.47 -16.57
N ALA A 132 5.32 6.67 -15.60
CA ALA A 132 5.60 5.26 -15.83
C ALA A 132 4.33 4.52 -16.24
N VAL A 133 4.45 3.68 -17.28
CA VAL A 133 3.34 2.88 -17.78
C VAL A 133 3.58 1.43 -17.39
N VAL A 134 2.68 0.88 -16.57
CA VAL A 134 2.79 -0.48 -16.02
C VAL A 134 1.74 -1.37 -16.68
N GLU A 135 2.16 -2.57 -17.11
CA GLU A 135 1.26 -3.62 -17.55
C GLU A 135 0.63 -4.32 -16.34
N ALA A 136 -0.69 -4.30 -16.27
CA ALA A 136 -1.45 -4.97 -15.21
C ALA A 136 -1.47 -6.48 -15.42
N ARG A 137 -1.33 -7.24 -14.33
CA ARG A 137 -1.50 -8.69 -14.30
C ARG A 137 -2.93 -9.06 -13.94
N GLY A 138 -3.59 -9.78 -14.83
CA GLY A 138 -4.99 -10.20 -14.61
C GLY A 138 -5.92 -8.99 -14.51
N SER A 139 -6.70 -8.92 -13.44
CA SER A 139 -7.69 -7.86 -13.21
C SER A 139 -7.23 -6.77 -12.23
N GLU A 140 -5.92 -6.64 -11.97
CA GLU A 140 -5.42 -5.67 -10.98
C GLU A 140 -5.43 -4.21 -11.46
N ALA A 141 -5.65 -3.95 -12.76
CA ALA A 141 -5.60 -2.61 -13.34
C ALA A 141 -6.50 -1.59 -12.61
N SER A 142 -7.70 -2.01 -12.22
CA SER A 142 -8.63 -1.16 -11.46
C SER A 142 -8.11 -0.80 -10.07
N CYS A 143 -7.34 -1.69 -9.43
CA CYS A 143 -6.72 -1.43 -8.14
C CYS A 143 -5.54 -0.47 -8.31
N LEU A 144 -4.68 -0.73 -9.30
CA LEU A 144 -3.49 0.08 -9.57
C LEU A 144 -3.84 1.53 -9.87
N MET A 145 -4.88 1.77 -10.68
CA MET A 145 -5.33 3.13 -11.03
C MET A 145 -5.62 4.00 -9.81
N CYS A 146 -6.30 3.45 -8.80
CA CYS A 146 -6.73 4.25 -7.65
C CYS A 146 -5.65 4.32 -6.57
N HIS A 147 -4.91 3.23 -6.37
CA HIS A 147 -3.91 3.10 -5.29
C HIS A 147 -2.49 3.53 -5.70
N GLN A 148 -2.34 4.27 -6.81
CA GLN A 148 -1.06 4.78 -7.32
C GLN A 148 -0.57 6.07 -6.63
N GLY A 149 -1.41 6.71 -5.82
CA GLY A 149 -1.15 8.05 -5.29
C GLY A 149 -1.36 9.16 -6.34
N THR A 150 -1.05 10.40 -5.97
CA THR A 150 -1.18 11.56 -6.87
C THR A 150 0.15 12.23 -7.19
N GLU A 151 1.23 11.85 -6.51
CA GLU A 151 2.58 12.41 -6.68
C GLU A 151 3.60 11.29 -6.86
N SER A 152 4.81 11.65 -7.25
CA SER A 152 5.92 10.72 -7.47
C SER A 152 7.27 11.33 -7.12
N ALA A 153 8.34 10.54 -7.25
CA ALA A 153 9.71 11.05 -7.23
C ALA A 153 9.91 12.25 -8.16
N ASP A 154 9.29 12.24 -9.34
CA ASP A 154 9.44 13.29 -10.34
C ASP A 154 8.82 14.62 -9.90
N SER A 155 7.75 14.58 -9.10
CA SER A 155 7.14 15.77 -8.50
C SER A 155 8.09 16.44 -7.52
N VAL A 156 8.80 15.64 -6.72
CA VAL A 156 9.80 16.11 -5.77
C VAL A 156 11.01 16.69 -6.51
N ASP A 157 11.56 15.96 -7.49
CA ASP A 157 12.69 16.42 -8.32
C ASP A 157 12.36 17.76 -9.02
N GLN A 158 11.15 17.88 -9.56
CA GLN A 158 10.69 19.11 -10.19
C GLN A 158 10.63 20.28 -9.20
N ALA A 159 10.14 20.06 -7.98
CA ALA A 159 10.00 21.10 -6.97
C ALA A 159 11.36 21.61 -6.47
N ILE A 160 12.33 20.72 -6.29
CA ILE A 160 13.61 21.05 -5.63
C ILE A 160 14.78 21.32 -6.60
N GLY A 161 14.59 21.08 -7.90
CA GLY A 161 15.67 21.07 -8.88
C GLY A 161 16.52 22.35 -8.90
N GLY A 162 17.82 22.21 -8.66
CA GLY A 162 18.79 23.31 -8.71
C GLY A 162 18.84 24.20 -7.47
N LEU A 163 18.13 23.84 -6.41
CA LEU A 163 18.13 24.54 -5.13
C LEU A 163 19.17 23.93 -4.16
N ASP A 164 19.71 24.75 -3.26
CA ASP A 164 20.63 24.31 -2.21
C ASP A 164 19.88 23.56 -1.10
N ASP A 165 20.40 22.38 -0.71
CA ASP A 165 19.73 21.40 0.15
C ASP A 165 19.18 21.92 1.49
N ASP A 166 19.92 22.83 2.11
CA ASP A 166 19.68 23.32 3.47
C ASP A 166 19.27 24.79 3.52
N VAL A 167 18.82 25.33 2.38
CA VAL A 167 18.29 26.70 2.28
C VAL A 167 16.77 26.66 2.23
N VAL A 168 16.13 27.58 2.95
CA VAL A 168 14.67 27.75 2.94
C VAL A 168 14.25 28.53 1.69
N TYR A 169 13.21 28.04 1.00
CA TYR A 169 12.61 28.69 -0.15
C TYR A 169 11.10 28.84 0.04
N ASP A 170 10.58 30.05 -0.20
CA ASP A 170 9.16 30.38 0.04
C ASP A 170 8.21 29.62 -0.90
N GLU A 171 8.69 29.18 -2.06
CA GLU A 171 7.95 28.39 -3.03
C GLU A 171 7.82 26.90 -2.66
N LEU A 172 8.66 26.39 -1.75
CA LEU A 172 8.64 25.00 -1.33
C LEU A 172 7.52 24.73 -0.33
N GLY A 173 6.99 23.52 -0.39
CA GLY A 173 5.90 23.06 0.45
C GLY A 173 5.88 21.55 0.57
N PHE A 174 5.07 21.05 1.50
CA PHE A 174 4.79 19.63 1.61
C PHE A 174 4.15 19.08 0.32
N ILE A 175 4.75 18.03 -0.23
CA ILE A 175 4.22 17.29 -1.37
C ILE A 175 3.48 16.05 -0.84
N ASN A 176 2.18 15.98 -1.10
CA ASN A 176 1.32 14.93 -0.58
C ASN A 176 1.10 13.82 -1.63
N VAL A 177 1.68 12.64 -1.40
CA VAL A 177 1.46 11.45 -2.26
C VAL A 177 0.01 10.95 -2.30
N HIS A 178 -0.86 11.47 -1.43
CA HIS A 178 -2.23 11.00 -1.25
C HIS A 178 -2.30 9.64 -0.56
N TYR A 179 -3.49 9.07 -0.41
CA TYR A 179 -3.75 7.98 0.54
C TYR A 179 -3.64 6.60 -0.08
N HIS A 180 -3.31 5.59 0.75
CA HIS A 180 -3.35 4.17 0.40
C HIS A 180 -2.58 3.85 -0.88
N VAL A 181 -1.30 4.23 -0.91
CA VAL A 181 -0.43 4.16 -2.10
C VAL A 181 0.16 2.76 -2.36
N SER A 182 -0.60 1.72 -2.02
CA SER A 182 -0.14 0.33 -2.07
C SER A 182 0.30 -0.11 -3.48
N ALA A 183 -0.31 0.42 -4.54
CA ALA A 183 0.12 0.12 -5.90
C ALA A 183 1.48 0.75 -6.19
N ALA A 184 1.72 1.98 -5.75
CA ALA A 184 3.00 2.65 -5.91
C ALA A 184 4.11 1.94 -5.11
N THR A 185 3.82 1.53 -3.87
CA THR A 185 4.76 0.74 -3.05
C THR A 185 5.07 -0.60 -3.70
N MET A 186 4.04 -1.36 -4.09
CA MET A 186 4.19 -2.67 -4.73
C MET A 186 5.02 -2.58 -6.01
N MET A 187 4.87 -1.52 -6.80
CA MET A 187 5.61 -1.35 -8.06
C MET A 187 7.05 -0.84 -7.87
N GLY A 188 7.39 -0.29 -6.70
CA GLY A 188 8.74 0.20 -6.39
C GLY A 188 9.28 1.17 -7.45
N THR A 189 10.54 0.99 -7.86
CA THR A 189 11.17 1.80 -8.92
C THR A 189 10.51 1.66 -10.30
N THR A 190 9.63 0.68 -10.50
CA THR A 190 8.85 0.60 -11.75
C THR A 190 7.82 1.73 -11.84
N ALA A 191 7.24 2.14 -10.70
CA ALA A 191 6.30 3.25 -10.61
C ALA A 191 6.94 4.55 -10.09
N ARG A 192 8.10 4.47 -9.43
CA ARG A 192 8.82 5.63 -8.83
C ARG A 192 7.91 6.45 -7.92
N GLY A 193 7.12 5.76 -7.10
CA GLY A 193 6.18 6.36 -6.17
C GLY A 193 6.87 7.09 -5.02
N GLY A 194 7.82 6.41 -4.35
CA GLY A 194 8.69 7.03 -3.37
C GLY A 194 9.80 7.84 -4.03
N TYR A 195 10.39 8.78 -3.29
CA TYR A 195 11.53 9.55 -3.78
C TYR A 195 12.81 8.73 -3.70
N GLU A 196 13.43 8.52 -4.85
CA GLU A 196 14.62 7.69 -5.03
C GLU A 196 15.87 8.57 -5.17
N TYR A 197 16.87 8.33 -4.32
CA TYR A 197 18.08 9.12 -4.32
C TYR A 197 19.00 8.78 -5.52
N PRO A 198 19.66 9.78 -6.13
CA PRO A 198 20.57 9.53 -7.25
C PRO A 198 21.67 8.52 -6.91
N MET A 199 22.02 7.68 -7.89
CA MET A 199 23.07 6.64 -7.81
C MET A 199 22.77 5.45 -6.90
N ALA A 200 21.64 5.44 -6.19
CA ALA A 200 21.14 4.26 -5.52
C ALA A 200 20.35 3.36 -6.50
N VAL A 201 20.30 2.07 -6.20
CA VAL A 201 19.43 1.11 -6.90
C VAL A 201 18.32 0.74 -5.94
N TYR A 202 17.09 0.77 -6.45
CA TYR A 202 15.88 0.46 -5.70
C TYR A 202 15.22 -0.79 -6.25
N GLU A 203 14.54 -1.51 -5.35
CA GLU A 203 13.72 -2.65 -5.73
C GLU A 203 12.58 -2.23 -6.66
N GLY A 204 12.34 -3.07 -7.69
CA GLY A 204 11.26 -2.89 -8.65
C GLY A 204 9.93 -3.39 -8.10
N ARG A 205 9.06 -3.84 -9.02
CA ARG A 205 7.82 -4.51 -8.64
C ARG A 205 8.14 -5.67 -7.70
N PHE A 206 7.47 -5.71 -6.55
CA PHE A 206 7.56 -6.83 -5.63
C PHE A 206 7.03 -8.10 -6.30
N GLU A 207 7.85 -9.15 -6.24
CA GLU A 207 7.51 -10.47 -6.77
C GLU A 207 7.39 -11.45 -5.60
N HIS A 208 6.15 -11.90 -5.34
CA HIS A 208 5.92 -12.99 -4.40
C HIS A 208 5.98 -14.34 -5.14
N THR A 209 5.33 -15.39 -4.62
CA THR A 209 5.22 -16.66 -5.32
C THR A 209 4.22 -16.51 -6.47
N PRO A 210 4.28 -17.35 -7.53
CA PRO A 210 3.43 -17.20 -8.71
C PRO A 210 1.91 -17.09 -8.44
N ASP A 211 1.44 -17.68 -7.34
CA ASP A 211 0.02 -17.67 -6.95
C ASP A 211 -0.40 -16.38 -6.20
N PHE A 212 0.55 -15.54 -5.77
CA PHE A 212 0.36 -14.35 -4.94
C PHE A 212 0.93 -13.07 -5.57
N GLN A 213 0.68 -12.85 -6.86
CA GLN A 213 1.31 -11.77 -7.64
C GLN A 213 0.43 -10.55 -7.93
N THR A 214 -0.83 -10.57 -7.50
CA THR A 214 -1.82 -9.53 -7.78
C THR A 214 -2.48 -9.04 -6.50
N CYS A 215 -3.09 -7.86 -6.53
CA CYS A 215 -3.84 -7.34 -5.38
C CYS A 215 -4.90 -8.35 -4.91
N SER A 216 -5.67 -8.92 -5.85
CA SER A 216 -6.77 -9.85 -5.57
C SER A 216 -6.34 -11.27 -5.20
N SER A 217 -5.05 -11.63 -5.33
CA SER A 217 -4.55 -12.90 -4.80
C SER A 217 -4.34 -12.88 -3.28
N CYS A 218 -4.28 -11.69 -2.68
CA CYS A 218 -4.17 -11.51 -1.23
C CYS A 218 -5.43 -10.88 -0.62
N HIS A 219 -5.99 -9.87 -1.29
CA HIS A 219 -7.20 -9.17 -0.85
C HIS A 219 -8.44 -9.76 -1.51
N ASP A 220 -9.46 -10.03 -0.72
CA ASP A 220 -10.80 -10.26 -1.23
C ASP A 220 -11.30 -8.98 -1.90
N ALA A 221 -11.59 -9.02 -3.20
CA ALA A 221 -12.00 -7.85 -3.97
C ALA A 221 -13.34 -7.24 -3.48
N HIS A 222 -14.16 -8.00 -2.76
CA HIS A 222 -15.48 -7.58 -2.31
C HIS A 222 -15.51 -7.07 -0.87
N ASN A 223 -14.57 -7.44 0.00
CA ASN A 223 -14.51 -6.91 1.39
C ASN A 223 -13.15 -6.31 1.79
N LEU A 224 -12.14 -6.40 0.91
CA LEU A 224 -10.77 -5.89 1.05
C LEU A 224 -9.91 -6.58 2.12
N ARG A 225 -10.43 -7.59 2.81
CA ARG A 225 -9.71 -8.33 3.85
C ARG A 225 -8.74 -9.33 3.23
N VAL A 226 -7.69 -9.61 3.98
CA VAL A 226 -6.75 -10.69 3.71
C VAL A 226 -7.10 -11.88 4.59
N GLU A 227 -7.13 -13.08 4.02
CA GLU A 227 -7.36 -14.32 4.77
C GLU A 227 -6.02 -14.87 5.29
N PRO A 228 -5.70 -14.75 6.60
CA PRO A 228 -4.38 -15.10 7.12
C PRO A 228 -4.04 -16.58 6.94
N LEU A 229 -5.06 -17.46 6.93
CA LEU A 229 -4.83 -18.89 6.78
C LEU A 229 -4.26 -19.26 5.39
N GLN A 230 -4.43 -18.42 4.37
CA GLN A 230 -3.80 -18.61 3.06
C GLN A 230 -2.27 -18.52 3.14
N CYS A 231 -1.75 -17.66 4.02
CA CYS A 231 -0.32 -17.45 4.24
C CYS A 231 0.31 -18.58 5.07
N SER A 232 -0.47 -19.20 5.96
CA SER A 232 0.03 -20.16 6.97
C SER A 232 0.77 -21.38 6.40
N THR A 233 0.54 -21.71 5.12
CA THR A 233 1.22 -22.80 4.42
C THR A 233 2.74 -22.56 4.31
N CYS A 234 3.15 -21.31 4.13
CA CYS A 234 4.55 -20.91 4.00
C CYS A 234 5.03 -20.12 5.22
N HIS A 235 4.13 -19.39 5.88
CA HIS A 235 4.41 -18.59 7.07
C HIS A 235 3.71 -19.19 8.28
N SER A 236 4.28 -20.24 8.86
CA SER A 236 3.62 -21.10 9.86
C SER A 236 3.14 -20.40 11.14
N ASN A 237 3.61 -19.18 11.40
CA ASN A 237 3.23 -18.40 12.58
C ASN A 237 2.00 -17.53 12.34
N VAL A 238 1.48 -17.49 11.11
CA VAL A 238 0.31 -16.68 10.74
C VAL A 238 -0.98 -17.44 11.02
N VAL A 239 -1.79 -16.92 11.95
CA VAL A 239 -3.10 -17.46 12.31
C VAL A 239 -4.18 -16.38 12.24
N THR A 240 -3.82 -15.14 12.55
CA THR A 240 -4.66 -13.95 12.60
C THR A 240 -4.14 -12.87 11.65
N TYR A 241 -4.94 -11.82 11.43
CA TYR A 241 -4.55 -10.73 10.55
C TYR A 241 -3.35 -9.96 11.12
N GLU A 242 -3.29 -9.84 12.44
CA GLU A 242 -2.21 -9.17 13.17
C GLU A 242 -0.87 -9.89 12.96
N ASP A 243 -0.88 -11.23 12.90
CA ASP A 243 0.32 -12.04 12.69
C ASP A 243 0.99 -11.80 11.32
N LEU A 244 0.31 -11.14 10.37
CA LEU A 244 0.91 -10.78 9.08
C LEU A 244 2.12 -9.85 9.26
N ARG A 245 2.14 -9.02 10.31
CA ARG A 245 3.28 -8.14 10.62
C ARG A 245 4.51 -8.90 11.10
N ASP A 246 4.32 -10.12 11.61
CA ASP A 246 5.39 -11.01 12.06
C ASP A 246 6.06 -11.79 10.91
N ILE A 247 5.53 -11.66 9.69
CA ILE A 247 6.10 -12.29 8.50
C ILE A 247 7.49 -11.71 8.22
N ARG A 248 8.40 -12.60 7.86
CA ARG A 248 9.75 -12.27 7.43
C ARG A 248 10.31 -13.37 6.53
N ASP A 249 11.05 -12.99 5.50
CA ASP A 249 11.63 -13.87 4.48
C ASP A 249 13.15 -14.09 4.64
N ASP A 250 13.88 -13.16 5.26
CA ASP A 250 15.30 -13.30 5.62
C ASP A 250 15.61 -13.00 7.10
N ARG A 251 16.88 -13.01 7.51
CA ARG A 251 17.30 -12.78 8.91
C ARG A 251 18.27 -11.60 9.07
N THR A 252 18.24 -10.66 8.12
CA THR A 252 19.14 -9.50 8.09
C THR A 252 18.69 -8.46 9.09
N ASP A 253 19.41 -8.30 10.20
CA ASP A 253 19.16 -7.23 11.17
C ASP A 253 19.30 -5.85 10.50
N TYR A 254 18.17 -5.23 10.15
CA TYR A 254 18.17 -4.02 9.34
C TYR A 254 18.35 -2.79 10.23
N ASP A 255 17.69 -2.74 11.39
CA ASP A 255 17.80 -1.64 12.34
C ASP A 255 18.96 -1.79 13.34
N GLY A 256 19.62 -2.95 13.38
CA GLY A 256 20.87 -3.16 14.11
C GLY A 256 20.69 -3.41 15.60
N ASP A 257 19.48 -3.76 16.06
CA ASP A 257 19.20 -4.05 17.47
C ASP A 257 19.57 -5.47 17.91
N GLY A 258 20.00 -6.32 16.97
CA GLY A 258 20.39 -7.71 17.17
C GLY A 258 19.22 -8.70 17.13
N ASP A 259 17.98 -8.26 16.99
CA ASP A 259 16.79 -9.12 16.92
C ASP A 259 16.42 -9.52 15.50
N THR A 260 17.05 -10.60 15.04
CA THR A 260 16.77 -11.23 13.74
C THR A 260 15.50 -12.09 13.70
N ARG A 261 14.66 -12.06 14.75
CA ARG A 261 13.43 -12.88 14.86
C ARG A 261 12.14 -12.09 14.70
N LYS A 262 12.18 -10.77 14.90
CA LYS A 262 11.02 -9.89 14.72
C LYS A 262 10.62 -9.81 13.25
N GLY A 263 9.33 -9.55 12.99
CA GLY A 263 8.81 -9.38 11.64
C GLY A 263 9.38 -8.17 10.92
N ILE A 264 9.38 -8.20 9.59
CA ILE A 264 9.94 -7.10 8.77
C ILE A 264 9.20 -5.77 8.98
N ALA A 265 7.93 -5.82 9.41
CA ALA A 265 7.16 -4.64 9.74
C ALA A 265 7.80 -3.84 10.89
N LEU A 266 8.37 -4.52 11.88
CA LEU A 266 9.00 -3.87 13.04
C LEU A 266 10.34 -3.22 12.67
N GLU A 267 11.08 -3.78 11.70
CA GLU A 267 12.27 -3.13 11.12
C GLU A 267 11.88 -1.80 10.43
N ILE A 268 10.78 -1.82 9.65
CA ILE A 268 10.25 -0.62 8.98
C ILE A 268 9.80 0.42 10.00
N ASP A 269 9.09 0.01 11.05
CA ASP A 269 8.64 0.90 12.12
C ASP A 269 9.84 1.60 12.78
N THR A 270 10.91 0.87 13.11
CA THR A 270 12.13 1.46 13.68
C THR A 270 12.77 2.49 12.74
N PHE A 271 12.90 2.18 11.44
CA PHE A 271 13.42 3.12 10.46
C PHE A 271 12.54 4.37 10.32
N HIS A 272 11.22 4.21 10.38
CA HIS A 272 10.25 5.30 10.31
C HIS A 272 10.38 6.23 11.52
N ASP A 273 10.56 5.68 12.72
CA ASP A 273 10.79 6.43 13.96
C ASP A 273 12.12 7.18 13.94
N ILE A 274 13.21 6.53 13.51
CA ILE A 274 14.54 7.16 13.37
C ILE A 274 14.46 8.35 12.39
N LEU A 275 13.80 8.16 11.24
CA LEU A 275 13.64 9.21 10.25
C LEU A 275 12.82 10.38 10.81
N TYR A 276 11.75 10.11 11.58
CA TYR A 276 10.94 11.17 12.17
C TYR A 276 11.73 12.03 13.16
N GLU A 277 12.47 11.40 14.07
CA GLU A 277 13.28 12.14 15.04
C GLU A 277 14.40 12.94 14.35
N ALA A 278 14.99 12.40 13.28
CA ALA A 278 15.94 13.14 12.46
C ALA A 278 15.29 14.35 11.76
N ILE A 279 14.07 14.19 11.21
CA ILE A 279 13.28 15.29 10.62
C ILE A 279 13.04 16.40 11.65
N ARG A 280 12.64 16.05 12.88
CA ARG A 280 12.40 17.03 13.94
C ARG A 280 13.68 17.77 14.33
N THR A 281 14.77 17.03 14.51
CA THR A 281 16.09 17.60 14.85
C THR A 281 16.59 18.54 13.75
N TYR A 282 16.47 18.15 12.48
CA TYR A 282 16.86 18.99 11.35
C TYR A 282 16.05 20.29 11.28
N ALA A 283 14.73 20.20 11.44
CA ALA A 283 13.87 21.37 11.37
C ALA A 283 14.17 22.37 12.52
N ASP A 284 14.43 21.86 13.73
CA ASP A 284 14.85 22.67 14.88
C ASP A 284 16.26 23.24 14.72
N GLU A 285 17.28 22.40 14.57
CA GLU A 285 18.68 22.82 14.65
C GLU A 285 19.22 23.49 13.37
N VAL A 286 18.71 23.12 12.19
CA VAL A 286 19.22 23.63 10.90
C VAL A 286 18.34 24.75 10.36
N LEU A 287 17.01 24.62 10.49
CA LEU A 287 16.07 25.61 9.93
C LEU A 287 15.54 26.61 10.97
N ASP A 288 15.80 26.42 12.27
CA ASP A 288 15.25 27.24 13.36
C ASP A 288 13.71 27.29 13.31
N ALA A 289 13.09 26.16 12.94
CA ALA A 289 11.66 26.01 12.74
C ALA A 289 11.20 24.60 13.14
N PRO A 290 10.86 24.36 14.40
CA PRO A 290 10.37 23.06 14.87
C PRO A 290 9.16 22.54 14.07
N ILE A 291 9.18 21.25 13.73
CA ILE A 291 8.15 20.57 12.93
C ILE A 291 7.54 19.40 13.70
N VAL A 292 6.23 19.19 13.51
CA VAL A 292 5.50 18.03 14.04
C VAL A 292 4.63 17.42 12.95
N TYR A 293 4.60 16.08 12.91
CA TYR A 293 3.72 15.32 12.04
C TYR A 293 2.44 14.88 12.77
N SER A 294 1.30 14.96 12.11
CA SER A 294 0.03 14.40 12.59
C SER A 294 -0.74 13.75 11.46
N SER A 295 -1.06 12.46 11.62
CA SER A 295 -1.88 11.70 10.68
C SER A 295 -3.36 12.13 10.67
N GLN A 296 -3.80 12.92 11.64
CA GLN A 296 -5.21 13.23 11.86
C GLN A 296 -5.76 14.31 10.93
N ARG A 297 -4.91 15.22 10.43
CA ARG A 297 -5.36 16.36 9.63
C ARG A 297 -4.34 16.79 8.59
N PHE A 298 -4.81 16.97 7.34
CA PHE A 298 -4.05 17.66 6.31
C PHE A 298 -3.73 19.11 6.74
N PRO A 299 -2.51 19.64 6.49
CA PRO A 299 -1.43 19.11 5.64
C PRO A 299 -0.41 18.18 6.33
N TYR A 300 -0.76 17.60 7.48
CA TYR A 300 0.02 16.64 8.27
C TYR A 300 1.28 17.18 8.92
N PHE A 301 2.00 18.12 8.30
CA PHE A 301 3.13 18.81 8.90
C PHE A 301 2.71 20.19 9.41
N PHE A 302 2.97 20.44 10.68
CA PHE A 302 2.61 21.68 11.39
C PHE A 302 3.84 22.23 12.12
N ASN A 303 3.80 23.51 12.49
CA ASN A 303 4.83 24.06 13.37
C ASN A 303 4.65 23.48 14.79
N ASP A 304 5.73 22.98 15.37
CA ASP A 304 5.74 22.43 16.74
C ASP A 304 5.93 23.56 17.76
N VAL A 305 4.88 24.34 17.98
CA VAL A 305 4.88 25.50 18.88
C VAL A 305 5.16 25.10 20.34
N SER A 306 4.92 23.84 20.70
CA SER A 306 5.17 23.28 22.03
C SER A 306 6.55 22.68 22.22
N GLU A 307 7.35 22.55 21.16
CA GLU A 307 8.72 22.00 21.16
C GLU A 307 8.81 20.56 21.74
N GLY A 308 7.72 19.79 21.64
CA GLY A 308 7.56 18.49 22.31
C GLY A 308 7.34 17.30 21.38
N GLY A 309 7.15 17.53 20.07
CA GLY A 309 6.78 16.50 19.10
C GLY A 309 5.33 16.04 19.20
N GLU A 310 4.56 16.63 20.11
CA GLU A 310 3.12 16.46 20.24
C GLU A 310 2.45 17.79 19.89
N ILE A 311 1.32 17.72 19.19
CA ILE A 311 0.57 18.91 18.78
C ILE A 311 -0.81 18.94 19.46
N ASP A 312 -1.15 20.09 20.04
CA ASP A 312 -2.49 20.30 20.60
C ASP A 312 -3.55 20.16 19.47
N PRO A 313 -4.65 19.43 19.68
CA PRO A 313 -5.76 19.40 18.74
C PRO A 313 -6.27 20.77 18.25
N ALA A 314 -6.14 21.83 19.06
CA ALA A 314 -6.47 23.20 18.66
C ALA A 314 -5.53 23.75 17.57
N ASP A 315 -4.26 23.34 17.60
CA ASP A 315 -3.21 23.75 16.67
C ASP A 315 -3.15 22.87 15.42
N LEU A 316 -3.89 21.76 15.40
CA LEU A 316 -4.16 20.97 14.20
C LEU A 316 -5.12 21.71 13.27
N ASN A 317 -4.68 22.77 12.61
CA ASN A 317 -5.45 23.51 11.63
C ASN A 317 -4.55 24.13 10.55
N PHE A 318 -5.14 24.48 9.40
CA PHE A 318 -4.39 24.97 8.23
C PHE A 318 -3.60 26.27 8.50
N GLY A 319 -4.02 27.05 9.50
CA GLY A 319 -3.30 28.26 9.93
C GLY A 319 -1.95 27.97 10.57
N ASN A 320 -1.77 26.80 11.19
CA ASN A 320 -0.50 26.36 11.79
C ASN A 320 0.26 25.36 10.89
N ARG A 321 -0.05 25.28 9.60
CA ARG A 321 0.72 24.43 8.68
C ARG A 321 2.20 24.83 8.72
N TYR A 322 3.07 23.84 8.53
CA TYR A 322 4.50 24.09 8.43
C TYR A 322 4.84 24.76 7.09
N THR A 323 5.64 25.83 7.12
CA THR A 323 5.97 26.63 5.92
C THR A 323 7.47 26.80 5.66
N THR A 324 8.34 26.32 6.56
CA THR A 324 9.79 26.53 6.47
C THR A 324 10.46 25.34 5.78
N TRP A 325 10.34 25.25 4.46
CA TRP A 325 10.79 24.09 3.69
C TRP A 325 12.14 24.31 3.00
N SER A 326 13.05 23.36 3.19
CA SER A 326 14.28 23.21 2.40
C SER A 326 14.15 22.00 1.45
N PRO A 327 14.93 21.93 0.35
CA PRO A 327 14.96 20.76 -0.53
C PRO A 327 15.18 19.43 0.19
N ARG A 328 16.11 19.39 1.17
CA ARG A 328 16.36 18.18 1.97
C ARG A 328 15.12 17.77 2.74
N LEU A 329 14.47 18.71 3.42
CA LEU A 329 13.26 18.45 4.19
C LEU A 329 12.09 17.97 3.31
N VAL A 330 11.94 18.52 2.11
CA VAL A 330 10.92 18.08 1.15
C VAL A 330 11.10 16.60 0.79
N ARG A 331 12.33 16.16 0.46
CA ARG A 331 12.62 14.75 0.10
C ARG A 331 12.31 13.78 1.24
N VAL A 332 12.83 14.06 2.43
CA VAL A 332 12.70 13.15 3.57
C VAL A 332 11.27 13.13 4.12
N ALA A 333 10.58 14.28 4.15
CA ALA A 333 9.18 14.35 4.57
C ALA A 333 8.26 13.64 3.58
N TYR A 334 8.57 13.70 2.27
CA TYR A 334 7.85 12.95 1.25
C TYR A 334 7.97 11.44 1.48
N ASN A 335 9.18 10.91 1.67
CA ASN A 335 9.37 9.47 1.92
C ASN A 335 8.79 9.02 3.27
N TYR A 336 8.93 9.82 4.33
CA TYR A 336 8.28 9.56 5.61
C TYR A 336 6.76 9.44 5.44
N HIS A 337 6.16 10.37 4.69
CA HIS A 337 4.74 10.37 4.41
C HIS A 337 4.31 9.21 3.50
N PHE A 338 5.12 8.88 2.48
CA PHE A 338 4.90 7.77 1.57
C PHE A 338 4.70 6.45 2.32
N VAL A 339 5.64 6.12 3.20
CA VAL A 339 5.55 4.91 4.04
C VAL A 339 4.34 4.98 4.97
N GLN A 340 4.07 6.15 5.57
CA GLN A 340 2.91 6.34 6.44
C GLN A 340 1.56 6.17 5.71
N LYS A 341 1.51 6.39 4.39
CA LYS A 341 0.31 6.23 3.55
C LYS A 341 0.16 4.85 2.94
N ASP A 342 1.04 3.91 3.26
CA ASP A 342 0.84 2.49 3.01
C ASP A 342 1.05 1.65 4.28
N PRO A 343 -0.01 1.45 5.09
CA PRO A 343 0.07 0.59 6.27
C PRO A 343 0.47 -0.86 5.98
N GLY A 344 0.35 -1.31 4.72
CA GLY A 344 0.72 -2.64 4.25
C GLY A 344 2.11 -2.72 3.59
N ALA A 345 2.92 -1.66 3.67
CA ALA A 345 4.23 -1.58 3.01
C ALA A 345 5.16 -2.77 3.33
N TYR A 346 5.04 -3.32 4.55
CA TYR A 346 5.76 -4.52 5.00
C TYR A 346 5.45 -5.79 4.19
N ALA A 347 4.29 -5.84 3.53
CA ALA A 347 3.88 -6.93 2.66
C ALA A 347 3.90 -6.54 1.17
N HIS A 348 3.65 -5.27 0.84
CA HIS A 348 3.60 -4.81 -0.54
C HIS A 348 4.98 -4.72 -1.18
N ASN A 349 5.98 -4.18 -0.47
CA ASN A 349 7.37 -4.12 -0.93
C ASN A 349 8.33 -3.72 0.23
N PRO A 350 8.63 -4.64 1.16
CA PRO A 350 9.37 -4.28 2.38
C PRO A 350 10.79 -3.77 2.11
N ARG A 351 11.48 -4.35 1.11
CA ARG A 351 12.85 -3.94 0.77
C ARG A 351 12.90 -2.56 0.14
N TYR A 352 12.00 -2.26 -0.81
CA TYR A 352 11.89 -0.91 -1.37
C TYR A 352 11.61 0.12 -0.26
N THR A 353 10.69 -0.20 0.64
CA THR A 353 10.32 0.65 1.78
C THR A 353 11.53 0.95 2.68
N LEU A 354 12.27 -0.08 3.07
CA LEU A 354 13.50 0.07 3.88
C LEU A 354 14.59 0.83 3.12
N GLN A 355 14.73 0.65 1.80
CA GLN A 355 15.69 1.41 0.99
C GLN A 355 15.34 2.91 0.97
N LEU A 356 14.07 3.27 0.79
CA LEU A 356 13.62 4.67 0.85
C LEU A 356 13.92 5.29 2.22
N LEU A 357 13.60 4.59 3.31
CA LEU A 357 13.84 5.07 4.66
C LEU A 357 15.34 5.19 4.95
N TYR A 358 16.13 4.16 4.65
CA TYR A 358 17.59 4.18 4.83
C TYR A 358 18.23 5.38 4.13
N ASP A 359 17.90 5.57 2.85
CA ASP A 359 18.51 6.63 2.05
C ASP A 359 18.02 8.02 2.48
N SER A 360 16.78 8.14 2.97
CA SER A 360 16.27 9.37 3.59
C SER A 360 17.00 9.71 4.89
N ILE A 361 17.26 8.70 5.73
CA ILE A 361 18.06 8.87 6.96
C ILE A 361 19.51 9.23 6.59
N SER A 362 20.07 8.60 5.57
CA SER A 362 21.41 8.92 5.06
C SER A 362 21.51 10.34 4.50
N ASP A 363 20.44 10.85 3.86
CA ASP A 363 20.35 12.23 3.38
C ASP A 363 20.34 13.20 4.56
N ILE A 364 19.41 13.05 5.50
CA ILE A 364 19.33 13.95 6.66
C ILE A 364 20.56 13.89 7.58
N ASN A 365 21.23 12.74 7.63
CA ASN A 365 22.48 12.54 8.38
C ASN A 365 23.65 13.42 7.89
N GLN A 366 23.56 13.99 6.68
CA GLN A 366 24.58 14.92 6.18
C GLN A 366 24.53 16.28 6.88
N SER A 367 23.40 16.64 7.50
CA SER A 367 23.18 17.93 8.14
C SER A 367 22.94 17.83 9.65
N VAL A 368 22.35 16.73 10.14
CA VAL A 368 22.20 16.44 11.57
C VAL A 368 22.70 15.03 11.90
N PRO A 369 23.49 14.80 12.96
CA PRO A 369 24.01 13.47 13.25
C PRO A 369 22.92 12.44 13.55
N VAL A 370 22.94 11.32 12.83
CA VAL A 370 22.14 10.11 13.06
C VAL A 370 23.08 8.89 13.11
N GLU A 371 22.86 7.99 14.06
CA GLU A 371 23.68 6.78 14.23
C GLU A 371 23.41 5.75 13.12
N MET A 372 24.08 5.91 11.98
CA MET A 372 23.90 5.05 10.80
C MET A 372 24.64 3.71 10.88
N ALA A 373 25.66 3.58 11.74
CA ALA A 373 26.59 2.45 11.71
C ALA A 373 25.93 1.09 12.04
N ALA A 374 24.80 1.11 12.75
CA ALA A 374 24.01 -0.07 13.07
C ALA A 374 23.02 -0.44 11.96
N LEU A 375 22.66 0.51 11.09
CA LEU A 375 21.65 0.29 10.07
C LEU A 375 22.21 -0.44 8.86
N THR A 376 21.46 -1.42 8.36
CA THR A 376 21.76 -2.14 7.12
C THR A 376 20.78 -1.72 6.04
N ARG A 377 21.31 -1.32 4.87
CA ARG A 377 20.49 -1.10 3.67
C ARG A 377 20.21 -2.45 2.97
N PRO A 378 18.95 -2.79 2.64
CA PRO A 378 18.61 -3.99 1.88
C PRO A 378 19.17 -4.04 0.45
#